data_AF-A0A933B9M9-F1
#
_entry.id   AF-A0A933B9M9-F1
#
_cell.length_a   1.000
_cell.length_b   1.000
_cell.length_c   1.000
_cell.angle_alpha   90.00
_cell.angle_beta   90.00
_cell.angle_gamma   90.00
#
_symmetry.space_group_name_H-M   'P 1'
#
loop_
_entity.id
_entity.type
_entity.pdbx_description
1 polymer ?
#
loop_
_entity_poly.entity_id
_entity_poly.type
_entity_poly.pdbx_seq_one_letter_code
_entity_poly.pdbx_strand_id
1 'polypeptide(L)'
;MSKSFYSKMRQYGILAAITGIAFFVYLLLTSYVDFLGWCRIAVEGDMISGNKGAIISAIKKLKKEKRESYNTMCEYVDRIIENDCLAVEPRINSSWSGLYADGCYIRGSKTIYIKPEKNEGEESVARRESALLRYAEFSKKFWDEQKK
;
A
#
# COMPACT_ATOMS: atom_id res chain seq x y z
N MET A 1 -28.72 26.05 -32.07
CA MET A 1 -28.40 24.94 -31.15
C MET A 1 -29.59 24.68 -30.23
N SER A 2 -30.18 23.48 -30.26
CA SER A 2 -31.46 23.22 -29.59
C SER A 2 -31.29 22.95 -28.08
N LYS A 3 -32.28 23.33 -27.26
CA LYS A 3 -32.32 23.06 -25.80
C LYS A 3 -32.09 21.59 -25.44
N SER A 4 -32.39 20.66 -26.37
CA SER A 4 -32.15 19.21 -26.23
C SER A 4 -30.66 18.85 -26.22
N PHE A 5 -29.82 19.58 -26.96
CA PHE A 5 -28.38 19.37 -26.98
C PHE A 5 -27.74 19.78 -25.64
N TYR A 6 -28.14 20.93 -25.09
CA TYR A 6 -27.68 21.40 -23.78
C TYR A 6 -28.12 20.50 -22.62
N SER A 7 -29.34 19.93 -22.66
CA SER A 7 -29.79 19.01 -21.62
C SER A 7 -29.02 17.70 -21.64
N LYS A 8 -28.75 17.14 -22.82
CA LYS A 8 -27.92 15.93 -22.99
C LYS A 8 -26.48 16.17 -22.56
N MET A 9 -25.83 17.27 -22.98
CA MET A 9 -24.47 17.60 -22.55
C MET A 9 -24.37 17.80 -21.03
N ARG A 10 -25.36 18.48 -20.42
CA ARG A 10 -25.44 18.62 -18.96
C ARG A 10 -25.59 17.26 -18.27
N GLN A 11 -26.42 16.38 -18.81
CA GLN A 11 -26.62 15.03 -18.27
C GLN A 11 -25.34 14.18 -18.35
N TYR A 12 -24.61 14.22 -19.47
CA TYR A 12 -23.32 13.56 -19.62
C TYR A 12 -22.25 14.14 -18.68
N GLY A 13 -22.21 15.47 -18.51
CA GLY A 13 -21.32 16.12 -17.55
C GLY A 13 -21.58 15.69 -16.11
N ILE A 14 -22.86 15.57 -15.72
CA ILE A 14 -23.25 15.07 -14.39
C ILE A 14 -22.83 13.60 -14.21
N LEU A 15 -23.10 12.75 -15.20
CA LEU A 15 -22.68 11.33 -15.16
C LEU A 15 -21.17 11.18 -15.05
N ALA A 16 -20.40 11.95 -15.82
CA ALA A 16 -18.94 11.97 -15.75
C ALA A 16 -18.45 12.43 -14.38
N ALA A 17 -19.07 13.47 -13.81
CA ALA A 17 -18.73 13.95 -12.46
C ALA A 17 -19.02 12.89 -11.38
N ILE A 18 -20.18 12.24 -11.41
CA ILE A 18 -20.53 11.17 -10.47
C ILE A 18 -19.53 10.01 -10.59
N THR A 19 -19.22 9.59 -11.81
CA THR A 19 -18.27 8.50 -12.07
C THR A 19 -16.87 8.86 -11.57
N GLY A 20 -16.42 10.09 -11.81
CA GLY A 20 -15.15 10.60 -11.32
C GLY A 20 -15.07 10.63 -9.80
N ILE A 21 -16.13 11.08 -9.12
CA ILE A 21 -16.21 11.10 -7.65
C ILE A 21 -16.19 9.67 -7.10
N ALA A 22 -16.99 8.76 -7.66
CA ALA A 22 -17.02 7.36 -7.22
C ALA A 22 -15.65 6.69 -7.35
N PHE A 23 -14.96 6.91 -8.48
CA PHE A 23 -13.60 6.40 -8.69
C PHE A 23 -12.59 7.02 -7.71
N PHE A 24 -12.69 8.32 -7.44
CA PHE A 24 -11.83 8.99 -6.48
C PHE A 24 -12.02 8.44 -5.05
N VAL A 25 -13.26 8.25 -4.61
CA VAL A 25 -13.59 7.63 -3.32
C VAL A 25 -13.05 6.20 -3.24
N TYR A 26 -13.22 5.42 -4.30
CA TYR A 26 -12.68 4.05 -4.37
C TYR A 26 -11.16 4.02 -4.16
N LEU A 27 -10.41 4.94 -4.80
CA LEU A 27 -8.96 5.03 -4.63
C LEU A 27 -8.57 5.37 -3.19
N LEU A 28 -9.27 6.33 -2.56
CA LEU A 28 -9.01 6.70 -1.16
C LEU A 28 -9.31 5.57 -0.18
N LEU A 29 -10.33 4.75 -0.46
CA LEU A 29 -10.72 3.64 0.41
C LEU A 29 -9.82 2.41 0.27
N THR A 30 -9.15 2.22 -0.87
CA THR A 30 -8.37 1.01 -1.17
C THR A 30 -6.87 1.25 -1.17
N SER A 31 -6.40 2.49 -1.25
CA SER A 31 -4.98 2.81 -1.43
C SER A 31 -4.52 3.93 -0.50
N TYR A 32 -3.23 3.93 -0.18
CA TYR A 32 -2.54 5.15 0.20
C TYR A 32 -2.20 5.92 -1.08
N VAL A 33 -2.58 7.19 -1.13
CA VAL A 33 -2.33 8.06 -2.28
C VAL A 33 -1.68 9.35 -1.82
N ASP A 34 -0.52 9.67 -2.39
CA ASP A 34 0.15 10.95 -2.28
C ASP A 34 0.33 11.58 -3.66
N PHE A 35 -0.58 12.49 -3.99
CA PHE A 35 -0.60 13.15 -5.30
C PHE A 35 0.64 14.03 -5.54
N LEU A 36 1.18 14.67 -4.50
CA LEU A 36 2.36 15.53 -4.64
C LEU A 36 3.64 14.72 -4.88
N GLY A 37 3.72 13.54 -4.25
CA GLY A 37 4.85 12.62 -4.38
C GLY A 37 4.70 11.60 -5.50
N TRP A 38 3.63 11.65 -6.30
CA TRP A 38 3.29 10.64 -7.32
C TRP A 38 3.35 9.20 -6.80
N CYS A 39 2.93 9.00 -5.55
CA CYS A 39 3.02 7.70 -4.88
C CYS A 39 1.63 7.12 -4.65
N ARG A 40 1.45 5.88 -5.10
CA ARG A 40 0.25 5.09 -4.85
C ARG A 40 0.63 3.69 -4.41
N ILE A 41 0.13 3.29 -3.26
CA ILE A 41 0.30 1.94 -2.74
C ILE A 41 -1.08 1.41 -2.39
N ALA A 42 -1.50 0.32 -3.02
CA ALA A 42 -2.74 -0.36 -2.65
C ALA A 42 -2.59 -0.95 -1.24
N VAL A 43 -3.55 -0.72 -0.35
CA VAL A 43 -3.53 -1.24 1.02
C VAL A 43 -4.79 -2.04 1.25
N GLU A 44 -4.65 -3.37 1.23
CA GLU A 44 -5.72 -4.32 1.49
C GLU A 44 -5.66 -4.69 2.98
N GLY A 45 -6.64 -4.22 3.76
CA GLY A 45 -6.71 -4.51 5.19
C GLY A 45 -7.51 -5.78 5.47
N ASP A 46 -7.18 -6.48 6.56
CA ASP A 46 -7.99 -7.58 7.06
C ASP A 46 -9.10 -7.00 7.95
N MET A 47 -10.37 -7.24 7.59
CA MET A 47 -11.51 -6.62 8.28
C MET A 47 -11.73 -7.17 9.69
N ILE A 48 -11.24 -8.38 9.98
CA ILE A 48 -11.55 -9.10 11.22
C ILE A 48 -10.47 -8.90 12.26
N SER A 49 -9.21 -8.84 11.86
CA SER A 49 -8.00 -8.95 12.66
C SER A 49 -6.92 -7.92 12.29
N GLY A 50 -7.09 -7.19 11.20
CA GLY A 50 -6.15 -6.19 10.71
C GLY A 50 -6.38 -4.79 11.29
N ASN A 51 -5.46 -3.90 10.93
CA ASN A 51 -5.53 -2.48 11.19
C ASN A 51 -4.88 -1.70 10.04
N LYS A 52 -5.64 -1.55 8.95
CA LYS A 52 -5.28 -0.71 7.80
C LYS A 52 -4.88 0.71 8.19
N GLY A 53 -5.52 1.27 9.22
CA GLY A 53 -5.22 2.60 9.74
C GLY A 53 -3.78 2.71 10.23
N ALA A 54 -3.29 1.70 10.96
CA ALA A 54 -1.92 1.64 11.45
C ALA A 54 -0.89 1.55 10.31
N ILE A 55 -1.18 0.81 9.22
CA ILE A 55 -0.33 0.78 8.02
C ILE A 55 -0.25 2.15 7.38
N ILE A 56 -1.40 2.81 7.17
CA ILE A 56 -1.44 4.15 6.58
C ILE A 56 -0.67 5.14 7.45
N SER A 57 -0.82 5.06 8.78
CA SER A 57 -0.06 5.88 9.72
C SER A 57 1.44 5.63 9.65
N ALA A 58 1.87 4.36 9.53
CA ALA A 58 3.27 4.01 9.32
C ALA A 58 3.83 4.61 8.03
N ILE A 59 3.09 4.53 6.92
CA ILE A 59 3.49 5.15 5.63
C ILE A 59 3.61 6.68 5.78
N LYS A 60 2.64 7.33 6.44
CA LYS A 60 2.69 8.78 6.69
C LYS A 60 3.88 9.16 7.56
N LYS A 61 4.20 8.35 8.57
CA LYS A 61 5.38 8.54 9.42
C LYS A 61 6.67 8.41 8.62
N LEU A 62 6.80 7.40 7.75
CA LEU A 62 7.92 7.28 6.81
C LEU A 62 8.06 8.53 5.93
N LYS A 63 6.96 9.03 5.36
CA LYS A 63 6.99 10.25 4.55
C LYS A 63 7.55 11.45 5.33
N LYS A 64 7.17 11.58 6.62
CA LYS A 64 7.55 12.70 7.48
C LYS A 64 9.00 12.60 7.98
N GLU A 65 9.42 11.42 8.40
CA GLU A 65 10.67 11.21 9.16
C GLU A 65 11.79 10.58 8.33
N LYS A 66 11.46 9.78 7.31
CA LYS A 66 12.40 8.96 6.53
C LYS A 66 12.12 9.07 5.03
N ARG A 67 12.33 10.28 4.48
CA ARG A 67 11.95 10.64 3.11
C ARG A 67 12.55 9.72 2.04
N GLU A 68 13.81 9.32 2.18
CA GLU A 68 14.47 8.40 1.25
C GLU A 68 13.80 7.03 1.25
N SER A 69 13.58 6.46 2.43
CA SER A 69 12.92 5.15 2.52
C SER A 69 11.48 5.17 2.04
N TYR A 70 10.78 6.29 2.24
CA TYR A 70 9.47 6.51 1.63
C TYR A 70 9.54 6.50 0.10
N ASN A 71 10.54 7.16 -0.50
CA ASN A 71 10.72 7.14 -1.97
C ASN A 71 11.01 5.73 -2.47
N THR A 72 11.89 4.98 -1.78
CA THR A 72 12.12 3.56 -2.09
C THR A 72 10.82 2.78 -2.07
N MET A 73 10.01 2.95 -1.02
CA MET A 73 8.72 2.25 -0.92
C MET A 73 7.79 2.64 -2.06
N CYS A 74 7.70 3.92 -2.43
CA CYS A 74 6.86 4.38 -3.54
C CYS A 74 7.30 3.86 -4.91
N GLU A 75 8.60 3.62 -5.13
CA GLU A 75 9.10 3.10 -6.40
C GLU A 75 9.01 1.56 -6.49
N TYR A 76 9.22 0.87 -5.36
CA TYR A 76 9.41 -0.58 -5.33
C TYR A 76 8.27 -1.34 -4.65
N VAL A 77 7.21 -0.69 -4.18
CA VAL A 77 6.06 -1.32 -3.55
C VAL A 77 4.77 -0.79 -4.17
N ASP A 78 4.01 -1.69 -4.79
CA ASP A 78 2.73 -1.36 -5.41
C ASP A 78 1.55 -1.70 -4.48
N ARG A 79 1.76 -2.69 -3.58
CA ARG A 79 0.69 -3.25 -2.76
C ARG A 79 1.18 -3.72 -1.39
N ILE A 80 0.37 -3.46 -0.37
CA ILE A 80 0.49 -3.98 0.99
C ILE A 80 -0.81 -4.72 1.33
N ILE A 81 -0.70 -5.98 1.77
CA ILE A 81 -1.83 -6.83 2.12
C ILE A 81 -1.69 -7.23 3.59
N GLU A 82 -2.70 -6.98 4.41
CA GLU A 82 -2.82 -7.59 5.73
C GLU A 82 -3.33 -9.01 5.57
N ASN A 83 -2.41 -9.97 5.58
CA ASN A 83 -2.72 -11.39 5.58
C ASN A 83 -1.47 -12.14 6.03
N ASP A 84 -1.64 -13.38 6.48
CA ASP A 84 -0.52 -14.26 6.74
C ASP A 84 0.27 -14.53 5.45
N CYS A 85 1.56 -14.77 5.61
CA CYS A 85 2.48 -15.01 4.51
C CYS A 85 2.12 -16.30 3.75
N LEU A 86 1.65 -16.15 2.51
CA LEU A 86 1.27 -17.27 1.64
C LEU A 86 2.47 -18.13 1.20
N ALA A 87 3.68 -17.56 1.18
CA ALA A 87 4.93 -18.26 0.96
C ALA A 87 6.08 -17.43 1.55
N VAL A 88 6.78 -17.96 2.55
CA VAL A 88 7.96 -17.31 3.11
C VAL A 88 9.10 -17.46 2.10
N GLU A 89 9.75 -16.36 1.73
CA GLU A 89 10.97 -16.37 0.91
C GLU A 89 11.98 -17.39 1.50
N PRO A 90 12.53 -18.34 0.72
CA PRO A 90 13.47 -19.36 1.22
C PRO A 90 14.76 -18.79 1.84
N ARG A 91 15.07 -17.51 1.59
CA ARG A 91 16.21 -16.79 2.18
C ARG A 91 15.97 -16.38 3.65
N ILE A 92 14.72 -16.42 4.13
CA ILE A 92 14.41 -16.33 5.55
C ILE A 92 14.67 -17.73 6.10
N ASN A 93 15.91 -17.91 6.59
CA ASN A 93 16.42 -19.17 7.12
C ASN A 93 15.35 -19.88 7.97
N SER A 94 15.00 -21.11 7.59
CA SER A 94 13.90 -21.93 8.09
C SER A 94 14.06 -22.43 9.53
N SER A 95 14.80 -21.69 10.35
CA SER A 95 14.86 -21.85 11.80
C SER A 95 13.92 -20.83 12.44
N TRP A 96 12.67 -21.23 12.71
CA TRP A 96 11.75 -20.56 13.64
C TRP A 96 11.36 -19.08 13.39
N SER A 97 11.97 -18.38 12.43
CA SER A 97 11.81 -16.93 12.24
C SER A 97 10.62 -16.53 11.36
N GLY A 98 10.09 -17.45 10.55
CA GLY A 98 8.91 -17.18 9.70
C GLY A 98 7.59 -17.03 10.46
N LEU A 99 7.47 -17.62 11.66
CA LEU A 99 6.29 -17.51 12.53
C LEU A 99 6.24 -16.23 13.37
N TYR A 100 7.38 -15.53 13.50
CA TYR A 100 7.53 -14.28 14.26
C TYR A 100 7.86 -13.07 13.38
N ALA A 101 7.85 -13.23 12.05
CA ALA A 101 8.03 -12.10 11.17
C ALA A 101 6.75 -11.25 11.14
N ASP A 102 6.90 -9.92 11.23
CA ASP A 102 5.78 -8.97 11.11
C ASP A 102 5.15 -8.91 9.69
N GLY A 103 5.57 -9.81 8.79
CA GLY A 103 5.15 -9.87 7.40
C GLY A 103 6.14 -10.60 6.50
N CYS A 104 6.02 -10.42 5.19
CA CYS A 104 6.97 -10.88 4.18
C CYS A 104 6.84 -10.07 2.88
N TYR A 105 7.84 -10.19 2.01
CA TYR A 105 7.79 -9.71 0.64
C TYR A 105 7.63 -10.89 -0.32
N ILE A 106 6.75 -10.78 -1.31
CA ILE A 106 6.66 -11.79 -2.38
C ILE A 106 7.61 -11.40 -3.51
N ARG A 107 8.62 -12.24 -3.74
CA ARG A 107 9.66 -11.98 -4.74
C ARG A 107 9.11 -11.65 -6.11
N GLY A 108 9.57 -10.54 -6.68
CA GLY A 108 9.20 -10.10 -8.03
C GLY A 108 7.78 -9.56 -8.18
N SER A 109 7.07 -9.28 -7.09
CA SER A 109 5.66 -8.85 -7.15
C SER A 109 5.40 -7.40 -6.70
N LYS A 110 6.43 -6.69 -6.20
CA LYS A 110 6.29 -5.41 -5.48
C LYS A 110 5.19 -5.44 -4.39
N THR A 111 4.89 -6.62 -3.85
CA THR A 111 3.81 -6.84 -2.89
C THR A 111 4.39 -7.23 -1.53
N ILE A 112 3.95 -6.54 -0.50
CA ILE A 112 4.29 -6.81 0.90
C ILE A 112 3.06 -7.39 1.59
N TYR A 113 3.24 -8.50 2.29
CA TYR A 113 2.28 -9.02 3.26
C TYR A 113 2.71 -8.56 4.63
N ILE A 114 1.77 -8.06 5.42
CA ILE A 114 1.97 -7.69 6.82
C ILE A 114 1.04 -8.56 7.66
N LYS A 115 1.56 -9.08 8.77
CA LYS A 115 0.74 -9.89 9.67
C LYS A 115 -0.44 -9.06 10.18
N PRO A 116 -1.69 -9.57 10.12
CA PRO A 116 -2.83 -8.88 10.68
C PRO A 116 -2.65 -8.64 12.18
N GLU A 117 -2.87 -7.40 12.61
CA GLU A 117 -2.82 -7.04 14.02
C GLU A 117 -3.83 -5.93 14.34
N LYS A 118 -4.71 -6.17 15.30
CA LYS A 118 -5.72 -5.20 15.76
C LYS A 118 -5.13 -4.05 16.57
N ASN A 119 -3.98 -4.27 17.19
CA ASN A 119 -3.43 -3.33 18.16
C ASN A 119 -3.29 -1.94 17.57
N GLU A 120 -3.81 -0.97 18.32
CA GLU A 120 -3.69 0.45 18.04
C GLU A 120 -2.53 1.04 18.85
N GLY A 121 -2.04 2.21 18.43
CA GLY A 121 -1.01 2.95 19.15
C GLY A 121 0.36 2.97 18.46
N GLU A 122 1.27 3.74 19.05
CA GLU A 122 2.57 4.07 18.45
C GLU A 122 3.47 2.84 18.24
N GLU A 123 3.40 1.86 19.14
CA GLU A 123 4.20 0.63 19.03
C GLU A 123 3.80 -0.20 17.79
N SER A 124 2.48 -0.39 17.57
CA SER A 124 1.94 -1.07 16.39
C SER A 124 2.36 -0.35 15.10
N VAL A 125 2.28 0.99 15.10
CA VAL A 125 2.74 1.82 13.98
C VAL A 125 4.25 1.66 13.75
N ALA A 126 5.07 1.66 14.80
CA ALA A 126 6.53 1.53 14.70
C ALA A 126 6.98 0.13 14.23
N ARG A 127 6.30 -0.93 14.66
CA ARG A 127 6.54 -2.29 14.13
C ARG A 127 6.22 -2.37 12.64
N ARG A 128 5.04 -1.88 12.25
CA ARG A 128 4.62 -1.85 10.84
C ARG A 128 5.56 -1.00 9.99
N GLU A 129 5.99 0.16 10.49
CA GLU A 129 7.01 1.00 9.86
C GLU A 129 8.30 0.20 9.60
N SER A 130 8.80 -0.50 10.61
CA SER A 130 10.03 -1.30 10.51
C SER A 130 9.89 -2.46 9.52
N ALA A 131 8.73 -3.11 9.50
CA ALA A 131 8.42 -4.17 8.55
C ALA A 131 8.35 -3.66 7.10
N LEU A 132 7.64 -2.55 6.87
CA LEU A 132 7.52 -1.92 5.55
C LEU A 132 8.89 -1.51 5.01
N LEU A 133 9.75 -0.91 5.84
CA LEU A 133 11.12 -0.56 5.46
C LEU A 133 11.91 -1.78 5.00
N ARG A 134 11.90 -2.84 5.81
CA ARG A 134 12.66 -4.07 5.53
C ARG A 134 12.23 -4.70 4.21
N TYR A 135 10.92 -4.81 3.98
CA TYR A 135 10.37 -5.48 2.81
C TYR A 135 10.42 -4.62 1.54
N ALA A 136 10.35 -3.28 1.67
CA ALA A 136 10.62 -2.38 0.56
C ALA A 136 12.07 -2.51 0.07
N GLU A 137 13.04 -2.63 0.99
CA GLU A 137 14.45 -2.86 0.62
C GLU A 137 14.67 -4.22 -0.06
N PHE A 138 13.94 -5.26 0.33
CA PHE A 138 13.98 -6.55 -0.37
C PHE A 138 13.44 -6.44 -1.80
N SER A 139 12.34 -5.71 -1.98
CA SER A 139 11.79 -5.44 -3.30
C SER A 139 12.76 -4.65 -4.17
N LYS A 140 13.34 -3.57 -3.63
CA LYS A 140 14.35 -2.76 -4.32
C LYS A 140 15.52 -3.61 -4.82
N LYS A 141 16.13 -4.39 -3.93
CA LYS A 141 17.26 -5.26 -4.29
C LYS A 141 16.93 -6.20 -5.44
N PHE A 142 15.76 -6.87 -5.39
CA PHE A 142 15.35 -7.76 -6.47
C PHE A 142 15.26 -7.03 -7.82
N TRP A 143 14.57 -5.89 -7.86
CA TRP A 143 14.35 -5.16 -9.11
C TRP A 143 15.61 -4.47 -9.64
N ASP A 144 16.49 -3.99 -8.76
CA ASP A 144 17.78 -3.44 -9.16
C ASP A 144 18.72 -4.50 -9.72
N GLU A 145 18.66 -5.74 -9.20
CA GLU A 145 19.39 -6.88 -9.77
C GLU A 145 18.91 -7.24 -11.19
N GLN A 146 17.61 -7.07 -11.50
CA GLN A 146 17.06 -7.37 -12.85
C GLN A 146 17.33 -6.27 -13.89
N LYS A 147 17.77 -5.08 -13.47
CA LYS A 147 18.13 -3.96 -14.37
C LYS A 147 19.58 -4.04 -14.86
N LYS A 148 20.39 -4.93 -14.28
CA LYS A 148 21.79 -5.17 -14.67
C LYS A 148 21.87 -6.26 -15.72
#